data_AF-A0A928GF50-F1
#
_entry.id   AF-A0A928GF50-F1
#
_cell.length_a   1.000
_cell.length_b   1.000
_cell.length_c   1.000
_cell.angle_alpha   90.00
_cell.angle_beta   90.00
_cell.angle_gamma   90.00
#
_symmetry.space_group_name_H-M   'P 1'
#
loop_
_entity.id
_entity.type
_entity.pdbx_description
1 polymer ?
#
loop_
_entity_poly.entity_id
_entity_poly.type
_entity_poly.pdbx_seq_one_letter_code
_entity_poly.pdbx_strand_id
1 'polypeptide(L)'
;MAFLINRTAAARIECLHALARLIVVKFGIYGKPFNLKDVKFDRNAINIHQYCTLLKEDEIVGKYCRFKENPLDDSGCSITNGVLSDTTKSKEISNTINAMHALGFVERMERKVRITSFGVRFAKAEYGTADMQAIIKKAVLNYGPVVGVMYSLSRYNPGDTFNIKEINVGYPSPTEIVDYNGSMVELSAGSTQDLNTRTKSCILAWLTQGGYIKPVQFTPSDSPYPHIAYRDYINSEHRMGQVYEIIEFPNTEITDRPLNYDNLTKMNFCLRENGQSVVREATMYYETKIKNRRFAILYLLNLAFQNKTAVALSDIIDVLKEDKDKFVVSEENLEETISTEIEIAFMAGIPYVGRYMNGKLYLQPTKGLNIKELEEGAPQEVINYLNRYSY
;
A
#
# COMPACT_ATOMS: atom_id res chain seq x y z
N MET A 1 -9.91 3.68 6.08
CA MET A 1 -10.04 2.96 4.78
C MET A 1 -8.77 2.15 4.59
N ALA A 2 -8.84 0.95 4.01
CA ALA A 2 -7.64 0.12 3.82
C ALA A 2 -6.57 0.88 3.03
N PHE A 3 -5.35 0.98 3.57
CA PHE A 3 -4.21 1.55 2.87
C PHE A 3 -3.61 0.59 1.86
N LEU A 4 -3.82 -0.72 2.02
CA LEU A 4 -3.49 -1.68 0.97
C LEU A 4 -4.31 -1.39 -0.29
N ILE A 5 -3.62 -0.86 -1.29
CA ILE A 5 -4.18 -0.53 -2.60
C ILE A 5 -4.66 -1.82 -3.26
N ASN A 6 -5.98 -1.97 -3.37
CA ASN A 6 -6.61 -3.23 -3.75
C ASN A 6 -7.67 -3.07 -4.85
N ARG A 7 -7.63 -1.97 -5.61
CA ARG A 7 -8.50 -1.74 -6.77
C ARG A 7 -7.67 -1.55 -8.02
N THR A 8 -8.06 -2.27 -9.07
CA THR A 8 -7.41 -2.27 -10.39
C THR A 8 -7.33 -0.87 -11.02
N ALA A 9 -8.29 0.01 -10.76
CA ALA A 9 -8.28 1.36 -11.29
C ALA A 9 -7.07 2.19 -10.79
N ALA A 10 -6.70 2.03 -9.52
CA ALA A 10 -5.54 2.70 -8.93
C ALA A 10 -4.20 2.12 -9.41
N ALA A 11 -4.19 0.94 -10.02
CA ALA A 11 -2.98 0.35 -10.60
C ALA A 11 -2.58 0.99 -11.95
N ARG A 12 -3.46 1.79 -12.58
CA ARG A 12 -3.23 2.43 -13.89
C ARG A 12 -2.59 3.79 -13.69
N ILE A 13 -1.27 3.87 -13.83
CA ILE A 13 -0.53 5.13 -13.58
C ILE A 13 -0.96 6.23 -14.56
N GLU A 14 -1.33 5.88 -15.79
CA GLU A 14 -1.90 6.83 -16.76
C GLU A 14 -3.17 7.52 -16.25
N CYS A 15 -4.06 6.78 -15.56
CA CYS A 15 -5.24 7.37 -14.92
C CYS A 15 -4.84 8.28 -13.76
N LEU A 16 -3.85 7.88 -12.95
CA LEU A 16 -3.32 8.71 -11.85
C LEU A 16 -2.66 9.99 -12.38
N HIS A 17 -2.00 9.91 -13.54
CA HIS A 17 -1.39 11.06 -14.22
C HIS A 17 -2.45 12.07 -14.64
N ALA A 18 -3.54 11.60 -15.27
CA ALA A 18 -4.67 12.46 -15.61
C ALA A 18 -5.28 13.14 -14.37
N LEU A 19 -5.37 12.42 -13.23
CA LEU A 19 -5.87 13.00 -11.98
C LEU A 19 -4.91 14.02 -11.39
N ALA A 20 -3.60 13.78 -11.44
CA ALA A 20 -2.60 14.73 -11.00
C ALA A 20 -2.68 16.04 -11.82
N ARG A 21 -2.88 15.94 -13.13
CA ARG A 21 -3.13 17.10 -14.02
C ARG A 21 -4.38 17.88 -13.62
N LEU A 22 -5.49 17.17 -13.39
CA LEU A 22 -6.73 17.79 -12.91
C LEU A 22 -6.52 18.53 -11.57
N ILE A 23 -5.81 17.91 -10.62
CA ILE A 23 -5.51 18.49 -9.31
C ILE A 23 -4.67 19.77 -9.47
N VAL A 24 -3.61 19.75 -10.28
CA VAL A 24 -2.78 20.94 -10.54
C VAL A 24 -3.59 22.08 -11.14
N VAL A 25 -4.47 21.79 -12.10
CA VAL A 25 -5.30 22.81 -12.74
C VAL A 25 -6.33 23.39 -11.76
N LYS A 26 -6.99 22.54 -10.96
CA LYS A 26 -8.01 22.98 -10.00
C LYS A 26 -7.45 23.74 -8.79
N PHE A 27 -6.32 23.28 -8.24
CA PHE A 27 -5.82 23.73 -6.94
C PHE A 27 -4.46 24.44 -6.98
N GLY A 28 -3.85 24.51 -8.17
CA GLY A 28 -2.57 25.18 -8.42
C GLY A 28 -1.35 24.34 -8.03
N ILE A 29 -0.19 24.77 -8.52
CA ILE A 29 1.11 24.11 -8.30
C ILE A 29 1.64 24.25 -6.87
N TYR A 30 1.15 25.24 -6.12
CA TYR A 30 1.50 25.45 -4.71
C TYR A 30 0.60 24.65 -3.76
N GLY A 31 -0.27 23.78 -4.29
CA GLY A 31 -0.97 22.76 -3.53
C GLY A 31 -1.96 23.32 -2.51
N LYS A 32 -2.95 24.10 -2.96
CA LYS A 32 -4.07 24.46 -2.08
C LYS A 32 -4.72 23.17 -1.57
N PRO A 33 -4.90 23.00 -0.24
CA PRO A 33 -5.52 21.80 0.30
C PRO A 33 -6.96 21.63 -0.19
N PHE A 34 -7.33 20.42 -0.57
CA PHE A 34 -8.66 20.08 -1.09
C PHE A 34 -9.24 18.84 -0.40
N ASN A 35 -10.55 18.65 -0.49
CA ASN A 35 -11.23 17.45 0.00
C ASN A 35 -11.44 16.46 -1.14
N LEU A 36 -11.64 15.18 -0.81
CA LEU A 36 -11.92 14.15 -1.82
C LEU A 36 -13.13 14.48 -2.71
N LYS A 37 -14.17 15.13 -2.16
CA LYS A 37 -15.35 15.53 -2.94
C LYS A 37 -15.03 16.54 -4.05
N ASP A 38 -13.96 17.32 -3.91
CA ASP A 38 -13.63 18.42 -4.81
C ASP A 38 -12.99 17.90 -6.14
N VAL A 39 -12.55 16.64 -6.15
CA VAL A 39 -12.04 15.93 -7.34
C VAL A 39 -13.00 14.88 -7.89
N LYS A 40 -14.24 14.79 -7.36
CA LYS A 40 -15.30 14.00 -7.99
C LYS A 40 -15.64 14.56 -9.38
N PHE A 41 -16.12 13.67 -10.24
CA PHE A 41 -16.56 14.00 -11.58
C PHE A 41 -17.85 14.83 -11.53
N ASP A 42 -17.77 15.99 -12.16
CA ASP A 42 -18.90 16.87 -12.45
C ASP A 42 -18.80 17.26 -13.93
N ARG A 43 -19.81 16.88 -14.71
CA ARG A 43 -19.86 17.12 -16.16
C ARG A 43 -19.87 18.62 -16.48
N ASN A 44 -20.38 19.45 -15.57
CA ASN A 44 -20.51 20.90 -15.76
C ASN A 44 -19.27 21.68 -15.29
N ALA A 45 -18.25 21.00 -14.76
CA ALA A 45 -17.02 21.62 -14.29
C ALA A 45 -15.78 21.04 -14.99
N ILE A 46 -14.62 21.68 -14.78
CA ILE A 46 -13.32 21.08 -15.11
C ILE A 46 -13.23 19.71 -14.43
N ASN A 47 -12.96 18.67 -15.21
CA ASN A 47 -13.05 17.29 -14.74
C ASN A 47 -12.05 16.37 -15.44
N ILE A 48 -11.99 15.12 -14.98
CA ILE A 48 -10.99 14.14 -15.41
C ILE A 48 -11.06 13.79 -16.91
N HIS A 49 -12.21 14.00 -17.58
CA HIS A 49 -12.37 13.71 -19.01
C HIS A 49 -11.54 14.60 -19.94
N GLN A 50 -11.11 15.76 -19.45
CA GLN A 50 -10.24 16.67 -20.19
C GLN A 50 -8.78 16.19 -20.24
N TYR A 51 -8.41 15.25 -19.36
CA TYR A 51 -7.01 14.84 -19.16
C TYR A 51 -6.77 13.34 -19.39
N CYS A 52 -7.80 12.50 -19.23
CA CYS A 52 -7.67 11.05 -19.35
C CYS A 52 -7.70 10.59 -20.81
N THR A 53 -6.57 10.08 -21.28
CA THR A 53 -6.33 9.54 -22.63
C THR A 53 -6.87 8.12 -22.83
N LEU A 54 -7.40 7.48 -21.77
CA LEU A 54 -7.96 6.13 -21.80
C LEU A 54 -9.49 6.10 -21.93
N LEU A 55 -10.10 7.27 -22.09
CA LEU A 55 -11.54 7.36 -22.35
C LEU A 55 -11.83 6.95 -23.78
N LYS A 56 -12.95 6.25 -23.96
CA LYS A 56 -13.53 6.01 -25.29
C LYS A 56 -14.49 7.16 -25.61
N GLU A 57 -14.73 7.36 -26.89
CA GLU A 57 -15.66 8.36 -27.40
C GLU A 57 -16.76 7.65 -28.19
N ASP A 58 -17.99 8.10 -27.99
CA ASP A 58 -19.19 7.62 -28.67
C ASP A 58 -20.01 8.84 -29.14
N GLU A 59 -20.64 8.74 -30.31
CA GLU A 59 -21.35 9.85 -30.93
C GLU A 59 -22.57 10.32 -30.11
N ILE A 60 -23.19 9.42 -29.35
CA ILE A 60 -24.42 9.68 -28.60
C ILE A 60 -24.09 10.09 -27.17
N VAL A 61 -23.16 9.40 -26.53
CA VAL A 61 -22.89 9.57 -25.08
C VAL A 61 -21.64 10.39 -24.79
N GLY A 62 -20.85 10.72 -25.82
CA GLY A 62 -19.60 11.45 -25.70
C GLY A 62 -18.48 10.62 -25.08
N LYS A 63 -17.60 11.26 -24.31
CA LYS A 63 -16.48 10.56 -23.66
C LYS A 63 -16.95 9.74 -22.46
N TYR A 64 -16.51 8.49 -22.39
CA TYR A 64 -16.86 7.57 -21.31
C TYR A 64 -15.70 6.69 -20.85
N CYS A 65 -15.78 6.25 -19.61
CA CYS A 65 -14.77 5.39 -19.00
C CYS A 65 -15.09 3.92 -19.24
N ARG A 66 -14.34 3.26 -20.13
CA ARG A 66 -14.49 1.83 -20.47
C ARG A 66 -14.27 0.85 -19.30
N PHE A 67 -13.74 1.33 -18.18
CA PHE A 67 -13.40 0.51 -17.02
C PHE A 67 -14.49 0.47 -15.95
N LYS A 68 -15.64 1.09 -16.21
CA LYS A 68 -16.81 1.03 -15.33
C LYS A 68 -17.69 -0.15 -15.71
N GLU A 69 -18.37 -0.72 -14.72
CA GLU A 69 -19.41 -1.74 -14.95
C GLU A 69 -20.54 -1.21 -15.85
N ASN A 70 -21.00 0.03 -15.60
CA ASN A 70 -21.85 0.77 -16.53
C ASN A 70 -21.08 2.00 -17.06
N PRO A 71 -20.54 1.94 -18.29
CA PRO A 71 -19.77 3.03 -18.87
C PRO A 71 -20.57 4.32 -19.06
N LEU A 72 -21.89 4.24 -19.18
CA LEU A 72 -22.78 5.37 -19.47
C LEU A 72 -23.35 6.04 -18.21
N ASP A 73 -23.09 5.50 -17.01
CA ASP A 73 -23.55 6.10 -15.76
C ASP A 73 -22.87 7.46 -15.49
N ASP A 74 -23.67 8.40 -14.97
CA ASP A 74 -23.31 9.76 -14.58
C ASP A 74 -22.11 9.86 -13.63
N SER A 75 -21.67 8.76 -13.02
CA SER A 75 -20.43 8.74 -12.24
C SER A 75 -19.16 8.98 -13.06
N GLY A 76 -19.24 8.92 -14.39
CA GLY A 76 -18.28 9.47 -15.35
C GLY A 76 -16.91 8.79 -15.47
N CYS A 77 -16.24 8.46 -14.36
CA CYS A 77 -14.89 7.87 -14.36
C CYS A 77 -14.67 6.99 -13.13
N SER A 78 -14.05 5.82 -13.34
CA SER A 78 -13.82 4.81 -12.29
C SER A 78 -12.87 5.27 -11.16
N ILE A 79 -12.04 6.29 -11.38
CA ILE A 79 -11.09 6.78 -10.37
C ILE A 79 -11.59 7.98 -9.55
N THR A 80 -12.60 8.71 -10.04
CA THR A 80 -13.15 9.89 -9.37
C THR A 80 -14.59 9.70 -8.88
N ASN A 81 -15.39 8.86 -9.57
CA ASN A 81 -16.85 8.74 -9.41
C ASN A 81 -17.59 10.09 -9.55
N GLY A 82 -18.92 10.06 -9.65
CA GLY A 82 -19.74 11.26 -9.85
C GLY A 82 -20.14 11.93 -8.56
N VAL A 83 -20.51 13.20 -8.68
CA VAL A 83 -21.16 13.96 -7.58
C VAL A 83 -22.62 13.51 -7.38
N LEU A 84 -23.34 13.20 -8.47
CA LEU A 84 -24.80 13.01 -8.46
C LEU A 84 -25.26 11.57 -8.23
N SER A 85 -24.56 10.57 -8.77
CA SER A 85 -25.03 9.17 -8.74
C SER A 85 -24.56 8.36 -7.52
N ASP A 86 -23.70 8.90 -6.65
CA ASP A 86 -23.14 8.08 -5.56
C ASP A 86 -22.52 8.89 -4.40
N THR A 87 -23.37 9.48 -3.54
CA THR A 87 -22.92 10.15 -2.31
C THR A 87 -22.27 9.16 -1.33
N THR A 88 -22.56 7.87 -1.43
CA THR A 88 -22.11 6.80 -0.53
C THR A 88 -20.87 6.02 -1.04
N LYS A 89 -20.60 5.91 -2.35
CA LYS A 89 -19.37 5.27 -2.89
C LYS A 89 -18.16 6.20 -3.04
N SER A 90 -17.77 6.88 -1.96
CA SER A 90 -16.47 7.57 -1.86
C SER A 90 -15.26 6.61 -1.72
N LYS A 91 -15.49 5.30 -1.87
CA LYS A 91 -14.48 4.24 -1.74
C LYS A 91 -13.43 4.28 -2.87
N GLU A 92 -13.85 4.43 -4.13
CA GLU A 92 -12.92 4.44 -5.27
C GLU A 92 -12.03 5.67 -5.27
N ILE A 93 -12.60 6.87 -5.12
CA ILE A 93 -11.83 8.11 -5.04
C ILE A 93 -10.85 8.10 -3.85
N SER A 94 -11.25 7.54 -2.71
CA SER A 94 -10.32 7.43 -1.58
C SER A 94 -9.22 6.40 -1.84
N ASN A 95 -9.51 5.28 -2.49
CA ASN A 95 -8.49 4.30 -2.88
C ASN A 95 -7.52 4.90 -3.91
N THR A 96 -8.01 5.66 -4.89
CA THR A 96 -7.18 6.39 -5.85
C THR A 96 -6.28 7.41 -5.16
N ILE A 97 -6.81 8.21 -4.22
CA ILE A 97 -5.98 9.15 -3.45
C ILE A 97 -4.99 8.41 -2.55
N ASN A 98 -5.35 7.26 -1.96
CA ASN A 98 -4.40 6.42 -1.22
C ASN A 98 -3.27 5.94 -2.12
N ALA A 99 -3.56 5.58 -3.37
CA ALA A 99 -2.53 5.20 -4.34
C ALA A 99 -1.63 6.38 -4.70
N MET A 100 -2.19 7.57 -4.95
CA MET A 100 -1.39 8.78 -5.16
C MET A 100 -0.51 9.10 -3.93
N HIS A 101 -1.01 8.86 -2.72
CA HIS A 101 -0.27 9.04 -1.48
C HIS A 101 0.88 8.04 -1.35
N ALA A 102 0.60 6.76 -1.56
CA ALA A 102 1.57 5.66 -1.56
C ALA A 102 2.72 5.90 -2.56
N LEU A 103 2.40 6.44 -3.74
CA LEU A 103 3.37 6.80 -4.77
C LEU A 103 4.11 8.13 -4.48
N GLY A 104 3.72 8.86 -3.43
CA GLY A 104 4.32 10.13 -3.02
C GLY A 104 3.87 11.36 -3.81
N PHE A 105 2.81 11.26 -4.59
CA PHE A 105 2.29 12.37 -5.42
C PHE A 105 1.38 13.33 -4.64
N VAL A 106 0.75 12.85 -3.56
CA VAL A 106 -0.05 13.69 -2.66
C VAL A 106 0.30 13.37 -1.21
N GLU A 107 0.01 14.32 -0.33
CA GLU A 107 0.04 14.19 1.13
C GLU A 107 -1.38 14.27 1.67
N ARG A 108 -1.69 13.45 2.67
CA ARG A 108 -2.90 13.60 3.46
C ARG A 108 -2.62 14.49 4.66
N MET A 109 -3.55 15.38 4.95
CA MET A 109 -3.52 16.26 6.11
C MET A 109 -4.90 16.16 6.75
N GLU A 110 -5.06 15.17 7.64
CA GLU A 110 -6.35 14.78 8.21
C GLU A 110 -7.42 14.51 7.12
N ARG A 111 -8.43 15.37 7.01
CA ARG A 111 -9.53 15.27 6.03
C ARG A 111 -9.20 15.93 4.69
N LYS A 112 -8.06 16.60 4.58
CA LYS A 112 -7.62 17.30 3.37
C LYS A 112 -6.48 16.57 2.69
N VAL A 113 -6.27 16.92 1.43
CA VAL A 113 -5.24 16.37 0.55
C VAL A 113 -4.51 17.54 -0.10
N ARG A 114 -3.21 17.38 -0.31
CA ARG A 114 -2.38 18.35 -1.02
C ARG A 114 -1.46 17.63 -1.99
N ILE A 115 -1.27 18.20 -3.19
CA ILE A 115 -0.27 17.68 -4.13
C ILE A 115 1.15 18.01 -3.68
N THR A 116 2.06 17.05 -3.76
CA THR A 116 3.48 17.26 -3.41
C THR A 116 4.24 17.88 -4.58
N SER A 117 5.47 18.35 -4.34
CA SER A 117 6.36 18.78 -5.42
C SER A 117 6.63 17.64 -6.42
N PHE A 118 6.75 16.41 -5.93
CA PHE A 118 6.90 15.22 -6.77
C PHE A 118 5.64 14.94 -7.60
N GLY A 119 4.45 15.11 -7.02
CA GLY A 119 3.18 15.03 -7.74
C GLY A 119 3.00 16.12 -8.80
N VAL A 120 3.49 17.34 -8.54
CA VAL A 120 3.48 18.43 -9.53
C VAL A 120 4.40 18.10 -10.70
N ARG A 121 5.60 17.54 -10.45
CA ARG A 121 6.49 17.06 -11.52
C ARG A 121 5.81 15.96 -12.33
N PHE A 122 5.21 14.98 -11.66
CA PHE A 122 4.44 13.92 -12.31
C PHE A 122 3.32 14.48 -13.20
N ALA A 123 2.54 15.44 -12.71
CA ALA A 123 1.46 16.06 -13.48
C ALA A 123 1.94 16.87 -14.70
N LYS A 124 3.17 17.41 -14.67
CA LYS A 124 3.73 18.21 -15.76
C LYS A 124 4.49 17.39 -16.79
N ALA A 125 4.95 16.20 -16.41
CA ALA A 125 5.69 15.32 -17.29
C ALA A 125 4.82 14.82 -18.44
N GLU A 126 5.36 14.82 -19.65
CA GLU A 126 4.69 14.25 -20.80
C GLU A 126 4.68 12.71 -20.69
N TYR A 127 3.51 12.10 -20.83
CA TYR A 127 3.35 10.65 -20.71
C TYR A 127 4.01 9.96 -21.90
N GLY A 128 4.77 8.89 -21.67
CA GLY A 128 5.54 8.23 -22.72
C GLY A 128 6.94 8.78 -22.95
N THR A 129 7.49 9.53 -21.99
CA THR A 129 8.86 10.06 -22.04
C THR A 129 9.79 9.39 -21.04
N ALA A 130 11.10 9.60 -21.21
CA ALA A 130 12.11 9.17 -20.24
C ALA A 130 11.91 9.81 -18.84
N ASP A 131 11.48 11.09 -18.79
CA ASP A 131 11.19 11.76 -17.51
C ASP A 131 10.02 11.07 -16.79
N MET A 132 8.94 10.75 -17.51
CA MET A 132 7.83 9.97 -16.98
C MET A 132 8.29 8.60 -16.45
N GLN A 133 9.11 7.87 -17.22
CA GLN A 133 9.64 6.57 -16.75
C GLN A 133 10.46 6.73 -15.47
N ALA A 134 11.32 7.74 -15.37
CA ALA A 134 12.12 8.00 -14.17
C ALA A 134 11.24 8.33 -12.95
N ILE A 135 10.18 9.12 -13.15
CA ILE A 135 9.20 9.44 -12.10
C ILE A 135 8.49 8.16 -11.64
N ILE A 136 7.97 7.36 -12.57
CA ILE A 136 7.26 6.10 -12.25
C ILE A 136 8.18 5.14 -11.50
N LYS A 137 9.40 4.93 -12.02
CA LYS A 137 10.40 4.02 -11.44
C LYS A 137 10.74 4.38 -10.00
N LYS A 138 10.84 5.68 -9.68
CA LYS A 138 11.00 6.18 -8.31
C LYS A 138 9.71 6.00 -7.48
N ALA A 139 8.58 6.43 -8.02
CA ALA A 139 7.31 6.49 -7.29
C ALA A 139 6.86 5.14 -6.75
N VAL A 140 7.00 4.06 -7.53
CA VAL A 140 6.56 2.73 -7.11
C VAL A 140 7.34 2.20 -5.91
N LEU A 141 8.60 2.59 -5.74
CA LEU A 141 9.45 2.18 -4.62
C LEU A 141 9.20 2.98 -3.34
N ASN A 142 8.43 4.07 -3.40
CA ASN A 142 8.05 4.80 -2.20
C ASN A 142 7.18 3.93 -1.29
N TYR A 143 6.37 3.03 -1.87
CA TYR A 143 5.35 2.28 -1.14
C TYR A 143 5.92 1.01 -0.48
N GLY A 144 5.80 0.92 0.85
CA GLY A 144 6.35 -0.19 1.64
C GLY A 144 6.06 -1.60 1.12
N PRO A 145 4.81 -1.96 0.78
CA PRO A 145 4.49 -3.27 0.23
C PRO A 145 5.19 -3.60 -1.09
N VAL A 146 5.49 -2.60 -1.95
CA VAL A 146 6.26 -2.84 -3.18
C VAL A 146 7.70 -3.22 -2.81
N VAL A 147 8.29 -2.53 -1.84
CA VAL A 147 9.63 -2.83 -1.33
C VAL A 147 9.68 -4.23 -0.72
N GLY A 148 8.69 -4.61 0.08
CA GLY A 148 8.56 -5.96 0.63
C GLY A 148 8.48 -7.04 -0.45
N VAL A 149 7.66 -6.83 -1.48
CA VAL A 149 7.56 -7.75 -2.62
C VAL A 149 8.90 -7.88 -3.35
N MET A 150 9.56 -6.78 -3.68
CA MET A 150 10.87 -6.84 -4.35
C MET A 150 11.92 -7.55 -3.51
N TYR A 151 11.88 -7.39 -2.20
CA TYR A 151 12.76 -8.14 -1.31
C TYR A 151 12.42 -9.63 -1.25
N SER A 152 11.14 -10.01 -1.22
CA SER A 152 10.75 -11.43 -1.28
C SER A 152 11.26 -12.15 -2.54
N LEU A 153 11.50 -11.36 -3.61
CA LEU A 153 12.07 -11.82 -4.87
C LEU A 153 13.61 -11.71 -4.92
N SER A 154 14.30 -11.18 -3.91
CA SER A 154 15.76 -10.96 -3.95
C SER A 154 16.59 -12.24 -4.00
N ARG A 155 15.96 -13.41 -3.84
CA ARG A 155 16.58 -14.73 -4.04
C ARG A 155 16.82 -15.08 -5.51
N TYR A 156 16.18 -14.36 -6.42
CA TYR A 156 16.32 -14.52 -7.86
C TYR A 156 17.34 -13.53 -8.43
N ASN A 157 17.81 -13.80 -9.65
CA ASN A 157 18.64 -12.91 -10.43
C ASN A 157 17.82 -12.24 -11.55
N PRO A 158 18.28 -11.09 -12.09
CA PRO A 158 17.76 -10.57 -13.36
C PRO A 158 17.78 -11.65 -14.46
N GLY A 159 16.68 -11.79 -15.19
CA GLY A 159 16.44 -12.84 -16.18
C GLY A 159 15.73 -14.08 -15.63
N ASP A 160 15.70 -14.28 -14.31
CA ASP A 160 14.94 -15.37 -13.71
C ASP A 160 13.44 -15.10 -13.76
N THR A 161 12.65 -16.18 -13.72
CA THR A 161 11.19 -16.12 -13.69
C THR A 161 10.62 -16.59 -12.36
N PHE A 162 9.48 -16.03 -11.98
CA PHE A 162 8.74 -16.41 -10.76
C PHE A 162 7.24 -16.52 -11.03
N ASN A 163 6.55 -17.34 -10.25
CA ASN A 163 5.10 -17.43 -10.26
C ASN A 163 4.48 -16.49 -9.23
N ILE A 164 3.36 -15.83 -9.56
CA ILE A 164 2.69 -14.91 -8.64
C ILE A 164 2.21 -15.58 -7.34
N LYS A 165 2.04 -16.91 -7.32
CA LYS A 165 1.69 -17.68 -6.11
C LYS A 165 2.76 -17.60 -5.03
N GLU A 166 4.00 -17.32 -5.41
CA GLU A 166 5.15 -17.23 -4.50
C GLU A 166 5.22 -15.90 -3.76
N ILE A 167 4.46 -14.90 -4.20
CA ILE A 167 4.37 -13.60 -3.54
C ILE A 167 3.24 -13.64 -2.51
N ASN A 168 3.53 -13.28 -1.27
CA ASN A 168 2.50 -12.96 -0.29
C ASN A 168 2.46 -11.44 -0.05
N VAL A 169 1.26 -10.87 -0.06
CA VAL A 169 1.04 -9.45 0.20
C VAL A 169 -0.16 -9.33 1.11
N GLY A 170 0.07 -9.17 2.41
CA GLY A 170 -1.00 -9.04 3.37
C GLY A 170 -0.50 -8.85 4.79
N TYR A 171 -1.32 -8.23 5.62
CA TYR A 171 -1.14 -8.20 7.07
C TYR A 171 -0.99 -9.62 7.65
N PRO A 172 0.00 -9.86 8.54
CA PRO A 172 0.16 -11.13 9.21
C PRO A 172 -1.09 -11.47 10.03
N SER A 173 -1.40 -12.76 10.10
CA SER A 173 -2.59 -13.30 10.76
C SER A 173 -2.18 -14.35 11.78
N PRO A 174 -1.62 -13.96 12.94
CA PRO A 174 -1.36 -14.90 14.03
C PRO A 174 -2.68 -15.49 14.54
N THR A 175 -2.64 -16.75 14.98
CA THR A 175 -3.76 -17.36 15.69
C THR A 175 -3.71 -16.92 17.16
N GLU A 176 -4.48 -15.88 17.47
CA GLU A 176 -4.57 -15.30 18.81
C GLU A 176 -6.01 -15.45 19.32
N ILE A 177 -6.23 -16.35 20.27
CA ILE A 177 -7.55 -16.70 20.82
C ILE A 177 -7.69 -16.05 22.21
N VAL A 178 -8.82 -15.39 22.43
CA VAL A 178 -9.13 -14.70 23.69
C VAL A 178 -10.49 -15.10 24.22
N ASP A 179 -10.66 -15.05 25.54
CA ASP A 179 -12.00 -15.05 26.15
C ASP A 179 -12.60 -13.64 26.01
N TYR A 180 -13.72 -13.55 25.31
CA TYR A 180 -14.50 -12.32 25.18
C TYR A 180 -15.98 -12.62 25.45
N ASN A 181 -16.51 -12.04 26.52
CA ASN A 181 -17.88 -12.26 27.00
C ASN A 181 -18.23 -13.75 27.20
N GLY A 182 -17.29 -14.55 27.73
CA GLY A 182 -17.49 -15.97 28.04
C GLY A 182 -17.41 -16.89 26.83
N SER A 183 -16.85 -16.41 25.72
CA SER A 183 -16.64 -17.17 24.48
C SER A 183 -15.19 -17.07 24.04
N MET A 184 -14.61 -18.19 23.63
CA MET A 184 -13.27 -18.22 23.02
C MET A 184 -13.37 -17.75 21.58
N VAL A 185 -12.65 -16.68 21.25
CA VAL A 185 -12.74 -15.97 19.97
C VAL A 185 -11.35 -15.80 19.39
N GLU A 186 -11.15 -16.26 18.15
CA GLU A 186 -9.93 -15.97 17.38
C GLU A 186 -9.99 -14.53 16.83
N LEU A 187 -8.96 -13.75 17.14
CA LEU A 187 -8.86 -12.37 16.67
C LEU A 187 -8.56 -12.32 15.17
N SER A 188 -9.22 -11.40 14.48
CA SER A 188 -9.11 -11.27 13.03
C SER A 188 -8.44 -9.95 12.66
N ALA A 189 -7.12 -9.84 12.84
CA ALA A 189 -6.36 -8.62 12.50
C ALA A 189 -5.52 -8.74 11.21
N GLY A 190 -5.38 -9.95 10.66
CA GLY A 190 -4.63 -10.25 9.44
C GLY A 190 -5.47 -10.22 8.15
N SER A 191 -4.81 -10.27 6.98
CA SER A 191 -5.48 -10.14 5.68
C SER A 191 -6.22 -11.40 5.24
N THR A 192 -7.27 -11.21 4.43
CA THR A 192 -7.96 -12.31 3.74
C THR A 192 -7.32 -12.59 2.38
N GLN A 193 -7.50 -13.80 1.85
CA GLN A 193 -6.94 -14.23 0.57
C GLN A 193 -7.35 -13.35 -0.62
N ASP A 194 -8.58 -12.84 -0.64
CA ASP A 194 -9.07 -11.93 -1.69
C ASP A 194 -8.35 -10.56 -1.65
N LEU A 195 -8.14 -10.00 -0.45
CA LEU A 195 -7.38 -8.75 -0.28
C LEU A 195 -5.95 -8.89 -0.78
N ASN A 196 -5.31 -10.04 -0.49
CA ASN A 196 -3.95 -10.33 -0.93
C ASN A 196 -3.88 -10.39 -2.47
N THR A 197 -4.84 -11.06 -3.10
CA THR A 197 -4.90 -11.22 -4.56
C THR A 197 -5.02 -9.88 -5.27
N ARG A 198 -5.92 -9.01 -4.79
CA ARG A 198 -6.13 -7.68 -5.39
C ARG A 198 -4.94 -6.74 -5.19
N THR A 199 -4.35 -6.75 -3.99
CA THR A 199 -3.18 -5.90 -3.69
C THR A 199 -1.97 -6.33 -4.51
N LYS A 200 -1.72 -7.65 -4.58
CA LYS A 200 -0.67 -8.24 -5.41
C LYS A 200 -0.80 -7.83 -6.88
N SER A 201 -2.00 -7.89 -7.46
CA SER A 201 -2.25 -7.48 -8.85
C SER A 201 -1.92 -6.01 -9.10
N CYS A 202 -2.17 -5.13 -8.12
CA CYS A 202 -1.82 -3.71 -8.22
C CYS A 202 -0.30 -3.51 -8.17
N ILE A 203 0.38 -4.16 -7.23
CA ILE A 203 1.84 -4.09 -7.08
C ILE A 203 2.55 -4.61 -8.32
N LEU A 204 2.14 -5.75 -8.86
CA LEU A 204 2.75 -6.32 -10.07
C LEU A 204 2.61 -5.36 -11.27
N ALA A 205 1.45 -4.74 -11.44
CA ALA A 205 1.26 -3.75 -12.49
C ALA A 205 2.13 -2.50 -12.30
N TRP A 206 2.33 -2.04 -11.07
CA TRP A 206 3.26 -0.95 -10.78
C TRP A 206 4.70 -1.33 -11.06
N LEU A 207 5.13 -2.52 -10.64
CA LEU A 207 6.47 -3.03 -10.93
C LEU A 207 6.72 -3.19 -12.44
N THR A 208 5.72 -3.64 -13.21
CA THR A 208 5.80 -3.70 -14.67
C THR A 208 5.90 -2.30 -15.31
N GLN A 209 5.08 -1.34 -14.89
CA GLN A 209 5.20 0.05 -15.37
C GLN A 209 6.52 0.69 -14.96
N GLY A 210 7.07 0.33 -13.80
CA GLY A 210 8.37 0.76 -13.29
C GLY A 210 9.57 0.14 -14.02
N GLY A 211 9.36 -0.97 -14.74
CA GLY A 211 10.42 -1.69 -15.45
C GLY A 211 11.17 -2.71 -14.61
N TYR A 212 10.69 -3.05 -13.41
CA TYR A 212 11.36 -4.01 -12.52
C TYR A 212 11.09 -5.47 -12.89
N ILE A 213 9.92 -5.74 -13.47
CA ILE A 213 9.48 -7.06 -13.89
C ILE A 213 8.74 -6.96 -15.23
N LYS A 214 8.67 -8.06 -15.98
CA LYS A 214 7.79 -8.15 -17.16
C LYS A 214 6.96 -9.45 -17.16
N PRO A 215 5.69 -9.41 -17.62
CA PRO A 215 4.92 -10.62 -17.86
C PRO A 215 5.53 -11.45 -19.00
N VAL A 216 5.73 -12.75 -18.80
CA VAL A 216 6.37 -13.63 -19.80
C VAL A 216 5.47 -13.92 -21.00
N GLN A 217 4.15 -14.02 -20.77
CA GLN A 217 3.17 -14.39 -21.80
C GLN A 217 2.52 -13.18 -22.50
N PHE A 218 3.22 -12.05 -22.56
CA PHE A 218 2.72 -10.85 -23.22
C PHE A 218 3.80 -10.25 -24.10
N THR A 219 3.45 -9.99 -25.36
CA THR A 219 4.34 -9.32 -26.31
C THR A 219 4.17 -7.81 -26.16
N PRO A 220 5.19 -7.08 -25.66
CA PRO A 220 5.13 -5.62 -25.56
C PRO A 220 5.22 -4.96 -26.94
N SER A 221 4.79 -3.70 -27.03
CA SER A 221 5.12 -2.85 -28.18
C SER A 221 6.59 -2.46 -28.18
N ASP A 222 7.12 -1.96 -29.31
CA ASP A 222 8.53 -1.55 -29.50
C ASP A 222 8.97 -0.30 -28.71
N SER A 223 8.12 0.25 -27.84
CA SER A 223 8.48 1.41 -27.02
C SER A 223 9.62 1.08 -26.06
N PRO A 224 10.63 1.96 -25.91
CA PRO A 224 11.71 1.77 -24.95
C PRO A 224 11.27 1.98 -23.49
N TYR A 225 10.05 2.48 -23.27
CA TYR A 225 9.56 2.80 -21.93
C TYR A 225 8.54 1.76 -21.46
N PRO A 226 8.81 1.00 -20.36
CA PRO A 226 7.91 -0.04 -19.87
C PRO A 226 6.46 0.38 -19.67
N HIS A 227 6.21 1.59 -19.16
CA HIS A 227 4.85 2.12 -18.97
C HIS A 227 4.05 2.30 -20.27
N ILE A 228 4.73 2.37 -21.43
CA ILE A 228 4.11 2.38 -22.77
C ILE A 228 4.16 0.98 -23.38
N ALA A 229 5.31 0.30 -23.28
CA ALA A 229 5.52 -1.03 -23.86
C ALA A 229 4.47 -2.05 -23.40
N TYR A 230 4.06 -1.96 -22.12
CA TYR A 230 3.05 -2.81 -21.50
C TYR A 230 1.68 -2.13 -21.31
N ARG A 231 1.42 -1.00 -21.99
CA ARG A 231 0.19 -0.21 -21.77
C ARG A 231 -1.08 -1.02 -21.97
N ASP A 232 -1.14 -1.86 -23.02
CA ASP A 232 -2.32 -2.70 -23.30
C ASP A 232 -2.53 -3.78 -22.25
N TYR A 233 -1.44 -4.39 -21.77
CA TYR A 233 -1.47 -5.35 -20.67
C TYR A 233 -2.00 -4.71 -19.36
N ILE A 234 -1.48 -3.54 -19.00
CA ILE A 234 -1.85 -2.85 -17.75
C ILE A 234 -3.32 -2.42 -17.76
N ASN A 235 -3.79 -1.99 -18.93
CA ASN A 235 -5.12 -1.46 -19.16
C ASN A 235 -6.13 -2.50 -19.63
N SER A 236 -5.82 -3.80 -19.57
CA SER A 236 -6.78 -4.87 -19.83
C SER A 236 -7.76 -5.00 -18.65
N GLU A 237 -8.93 -5.59 -18.91
CA GLU A 237 -9.91 -5.93 -17.87
C GLU A 237 -9.40 -7.09 -17.00
N HIS A 238 -8.72 -8.05 -17.64
CA HIS A 238 -8.10 -9.21 -16.99
C HIS A 238 -6.61 -9.26 -17.31
N ARG A 239 -5.77 -9.20 -16.28
CA ARG A 239 -4.32 -9.39 -16.39
C ARG A 239 -4.03 -10.89 -16.26
N MET A 240 -3.74 -11.55 -17.37
CA MET A 240 -3.57 -13.01 -17.40
C MET A 240 -2.18 -13.51 -16.96
N GLY A 241 -1.24 -12.59 -16.69
CA GLY A 241 0.14 -12.96 -16.33
C GLY A 241 0.24 -13.66 -14.98
N GLN A 242 0.52 -14.96 -15.00
CA GLN A 242 0.82 -15.77 -13.80
C GLN A 242 2.32 -15.90 -13.54
N VAL A 243 3.14 -15.66 -14.58
CA VAL A 243 4.59 -15.78 -14.55
C VAL A 243 5.21 -14.48 -15.06
N TYR A 244 6.20 -14.00 -14.33
CA TYR A 244 6.93 -12.78 -14.63
C TYR A 244 8.44 -13.07 -14.63
N GLU A 245 9.17 -12.33 -15.46
CA GLU A 245 10.63 -12.28 -15.46
C GLU A 245 11.09 -11.05 -14.69
N ILE A 246 12.16 -11.18 -13.91
CA ILE A 246 12.80 -10.08 -13.20
C ILE A 246 13.74 -9.36 -14.15
N ILE A 247 13.59 -8.04 -14.24
CA ILE A 247 14.46 -7.20 -15.08
C ILE A 247 15.57 -6.59 -14.26
N GLU A 248 15.25 -6.07 -13.08
CA GLU A 248 16.22 -5.42 -12.20
C GLU A 248 15.70 -5.36 -10.76
N PHE A 249 16.63 -5.25 -9.80
CA PHE A 249 16.31 -4.99 -8.40
C PHE A 249 16.59 -3.53 -8.04
N PRO A 250 15.72 -2.90 -7.22
CA PRO A 250 15.90 -1.51 -6.82
C PRO A 250 16.97 -1.34 -5.76
N ASN A 251 17.78 -0.29 -5.91
CA ASN A 251 18.70 0.17 -4.87
C ASN A 251 18.11 1.38 -4.12
N THR A 252 17.20 1.12 -3.18
CA THR A 252 16.68 2.14 -2.25
C THR A 252 17.08 1.81 -0.82
N GLU A 253 17.66 2.75 -0.09
CA GLU A 253 18.03 2.51 1.31
C GLU A 253 16.86 2.78 2.28
N ILE A 254 15.98 3.72 1.94
CA ILE A 254 14.86 4.14 2.78
C ILE A 254 13.55 3.98 2.01
N THR A 255 12.55 3.42 2.68
CA THR A 255 11.16 3.41 2.20
C THR A 255 10.47 4.71 2.63
N ASP A 256 10.11 5.54 1.65
CA ASP A 256 9.57 6.88 1.89
C ASP A 256 8.12 6.88 2.40
N ARG A 257 7.30 5.90 2.01
CA ARG A 257 5.88 5.74 2.38
C ARG A 257 5.62 4.33 2.93
N PRO A 258 6.11 4.03 4.16
CA PRO A 258 5.75 2.80 4.86
C PRO A 258 4.25 2.77 5.19
N LEU A 259 3.77 1.62 5.67
CA LEU A 259 2.49 1.59 6.37
C LEU A 259 2.64 2.39 7.68
N ASN A 260 1.82 3.41 7.87
CA ASN A 260 1.77 4.16 9.11
C ASN A 260 1.01 3.39 10.21
N TYR A 261 1.12 3.85 11.46
CA TYR A 261 0.51 3.24 12.64
C TYR A 261 -0.98 2.91 12.45
N ASP A 262 -1.75 3.84 11.90
CA ASP A 262 -3.19 3.68 11.70
C ASP A 262 -3.54 2.51 10.77
N ASN A 263 -2.59 2.10 9.93
CA ASN A 263 -2.74 1.12 8.88
C ASN A 263 -1.93 -0.17 9.10
N LEU A 264 -1.51 -0.46 10.33
CA LEU A 264 -0.81 -1.71 10.68
C LEU A 264 -1.75 -2.90 10.87
N THR A 265 -3.06 -2.70 10.85
CA THR A 265 -4.10 -3.74 10.92
C THR A 265 -5.06 -3.61 9.74
N LYS A 266 -5.75 -4.71 9.39
CA LYS A 266 -6.88 -4.59 8.46
C LYS A 266 -8.02 -3.79 9.11
N MET A 267 -8.84 -3.14 8.28
CA MET A 267 -10.05 -2.49 8.79
C MET A 267 -11.11 -3.51 9.21
N ASN A 268 -11.44 -3.54 10.49
CA ASN A 268 -12.39 -4.51 11.07
C ASN A 268 -13.86 -4.06 11.02
N PHE A 269 -14.14 -2.83 10.57
CA PHE A 269 -15.51 -2.28 10.50
C PHE A 269 -16.46 -3.06 9.57
N CYS A 270 -15.94 -3.79 8.57
CA CYS A 270 -16.75 -4.49 7.56
C CYS A 270 -17.22 -5.89 7.96
N LEU A 271 -16.79 -6.43 9.12
CA LEU A 271 -17.13 -7.81 9.55
C LEU A 271 -18.60 -7.98 9.99
N ARG A 272 -19.39 -6.90 10.01
CA ARG A 272 -20.80 -6.89 10.44
C ARG A 272 -21.73 -7.71 9.54
N GLU A 273 -21.39 -7.86 8.26
CA GLU A 273 -22.29 -8.41 7.25
C GLU A 273 -22.29 -9.95 7.20
N ASN A 274 -21.33 -10.62 7.87
CA ASN A 274 -21.11 -12.07 7.76
C ASN A 274 -21.40 -12.87 9.05
N GLY A 275 -22.16 -12.32 10.00
CA GLY A 275 -22.47 -13.01 11.27
C GLY A 275 -21.28 -13.13 12.25
N GLN A 276 -20.20 -12.38 12.02
CA GLN A 276 -18.96 -12.38 12.83
C GLN A 276 -18.90 -11.20 13.80
N SER A 277 -20.04 -10.78 14.38
CA SER A 277 -20.11 -9.60 15.26
C SER A 277 -19.22 -9.74 16.49
N VAL A 278 -19.22 -10.91 17.14
CA VAL A 278 -18.41 -11.16 18.34
C VAL A 278 -16.91 -11.11 18.02
N VAL A 279 -16.48 -11.72 16.92
CA VAL A 279 -15.09 -11.65 16.42
C VAL A 279 -14.68 -10.20 16.18
N ARG A 280 -15.55 -9.41 15.56
CA ARG A 280 -15.30 -7.99 15.29
C ARG A 280 -15.16 -7.19 16.58
N GLU A 281 -16.07 -7.37 17.53
CA GLU A 281 -16.06 -6.65 18.80
C GLU A 281 -14.81 -6.98 19.61
N ALA A 282 -14.47 -8.27 19.73
CA ALA A 282 -13.24 -8.72 20.37
C ALA A 282 -12.00 -8.14 19.65
N THR A 283 -11.93 -8.22 18.32
CA THR A 283 -10.79 -7.68 17.56
C THR A 283 -10.67 -6.17 17.71
N MET A 284 -11.77 -5.42 17.69
CA MET A 284 -11.77 -3.97 17.91
C MET A 284 -11.34 -3.61 19.33
N TYR A 285 -11.71 -4.42 20.32
CA TYR A 285 -11.30 -4.23 21.71
C TYR A 285 -9.77 -4.36 21.88
N TYR A 286 -9.15 -5.33 21.19
CA TYR A 286 -7.71 -5.57 21.27
C TYR A 286 -6.88 -4.86 20.19
N GLU A 287 -7.50 -4.17 19.24
CA GLU A 287 -6.83 -3.59 18.05
C GLU A 287 -5.66 -2.66 18.43
N THR A 288 -5.82 -1.83 19.45
CA THR A 288 -4.77 -0.91 19.90
C THR A 288 -3.52 -1.67 20.34
N LYS A 289 -3.65 -2.77 21.08
CA LYS A 289 -2.50 -3.58 21.51
C LYS A 289 -1.78 -4.20 20.31
N ILE A 290 -2.54 -4.71 19.35
CA ILE A 290 -2.01 -5.29 18.11
C ILE A 290 -1.26 -4.23 17.29
N LYS A 291 -1.82 -3.02 17.15
CA LYS A 291 -1.16 -1.90 16.46
C LYS A 291 0.11 -1.48 17.17
N ASN A 292 0.08 -1.31 18.49
CA ASN A 292 1.25 -0.98 19.31
C ASN A 292 2.38 -2.00 19.11
N ARG A 293 2.04 -3.29 19.14
CA ARG A 293 2.97 -4.41 18.98
C ARG A 293 3.64 -4.40 17.60
N ARG A 294 2.85 -4.29 16.53
CA ARG A 294 3.37 -4.16 15.15
C ARG A 294 4.19 -2.90 14.97
N PHE A 295 3.76 -1.78 15.55
CA PHE A 295 4.50 -0.53 15.50
C PHE A 295 5.86 -0.66 16.20
N ALA A 296 5.90 -1.26 17.38
CA ALA A 296 7.13 -1.52 18.12
C ALA A 296 8.12 -2.40 17.31
N ILE A 297 7.64 -3.48 16.68
CA ILE A 297 8.47 -4.30 15.78
C ILE A 297 9.13 -3.43 14.70
N LEU A 298 8.34 -2.62 14.00
CA LEU A 298 8.83 -1.76 12.92
C LEU A 298 9.80 -0.67 13.42
N TYR A 299 9.49 -0.09 14.59
CA TYR A 299 10.28 0.96 15.21
C TYR A 299 11.67 0.45 15.62
N LEU A 300 11.71 -0.70 16.31
CA LEU A 300 12.96 -1.31 16.78
C LEU A 300 13.81 -1.79 15.61
N LEU A 301 13.21 -2.35 14.55
CA LEU A 301 13.92 -2.65 13.31
C LEU A 301 14.49 -1.38 12.67
N ASN A 302 13.75 -0.28 12.66
CA ASN A 302 14.26 0.97 12.10
C ASN A 302 15.41 1.57 12.92
N LEU A 303 15.37 1.45 14.26
CA LEU A 303 16.49 1.82 15.13
C LEU A 303 17.74 0.97 14.81
N ALA A 304 17.58 -0.35 14.71
CA ALA A 304 18.67 -1.25 14.35
C ALA A 304 19.26 -0.92 12.97
N PHE A 305 18.42 -0.53 12.00
CA PHE A 305 18.89 -0.07 10.69
C PHE A 305 19.74 1.21 10.81
N GLN A 306 19.26 2.20 11.55
CA GLN A 306 19.96 3.48 11.74
C GLN A 306 21.35 3.29 12.39
N ASN A 307 21.44 2.33 13.31
CA ASN A 307 22.69 2.03 14.03
C ASN A 307 23.53 0.94 13.35
N LYS A 308 23.09 0.41 12.19
CA LYS A 308 23.76 -0.65 11.42
C LYS A 308 23.96 -1.94 12.21
N THR A 309 22.99 -2.29 13.05
CA THR A 309 23.00 -3.48 13.90
C THR A 309 21.88 -4.45 13.51
N ALA A 310 21.67 -5.47 14.34
CA ALA A 310 20.55 -6.40 14.25
C ALA A 310 19.90 -6.50 15.63
N VAL A 311 18.60 -6.76 15.66
CA VAL A 311 17.84 -6.93 16.91
C VAL A 311 17.46 -8.40 17.08
N ALA A 312 17.66 -8.98 18.26
CA ALA A 312 17.19 -10.33 18.51
C ALA A 312 15.67 -10.35 18.70
N LEU A 313 14.99 -11.37 18.15
CA LEU A 313 13.54 -11.55 18.33
C LEU A 313 13.17 -11.63 19.82
N SER A 314 14.01 -12.27 20.63
CA SER A 314 13.85 -12.32 22.09
C SER A 314 13.81 -10.93 22.71
N ASP A 315 14.66 -10.03 22.24
CA ASP A 315 14.81 -8.70 22.85
C ASP A 315 13.58 -7.83 22.49
N ILE A 316 13.01 -8.00 21.29
CA ILE A 316 11.71 -7.42 20.95
C ILE A 316 10.63 -7.93 21.90
N ILE A 317 10.57 -9.25 22.13
CA ILE A 317 9.57 -9.85 23.03
C ILE A 317 9.72 -9.31 24.46
N ASP A 318 10.95 -9.18 24.95
CA ASP A 318 11.25 -8.66 26.28
C ASP A 318 10.80 -7.20 26.43
N VAL A 319 11.08 -6.35 25.42
CA VAL A 319 10.58 -4.96 25.37
C VAL A 319 9.05 -4.90 25.44
N LEU A 320 8.34 -5.80 24.77
CA LEU A 320 6.87 -5.80 24.80
C LEU A 320 6.31 -6.32 26.13
N LYS A 321 7.03 -7.23 26.81
CA LYS A 321 6.67 -7.77 28.13
C LYS A 321 6.89 -6.78 29.27
N GLU A 322 7.74 -5.77 29.10
CA GLU A 322 7.95 -4.71 30.10
C GLU A 322 6.69 -3.84 30.32
N ASP A 323 5.82 -3.69 29.30
CA ASP A 323 4.55 -2.95 29.40
C ASP A 323 3.40 -3.75 28.77
N LYS A 324 3.06 -4.86 29.42
CA LYS A 324 2.09 -5.84 28.93
C LYS A 324 0.72 -5.24 28.63
N ASP A 325 0.29 -4.26 29.42
CA ASP A 325 -1.00 -3.60 29.23
C ASP A 325 -1.09 -2.87 27.89
N LYS A 326 0.03 -2.35 27.38
CA LYS A 326 0.07 -1.66 26.08
C LYS A 326 0.23 -2.58 24.89
N PHE A 327 0.95 -3.69 25.03
CA PHE A 327 1.43 -4.48 23.88
C PHE A 327 0.90 -5.91 23.83
N VAL A 328 0.52 -6.50 24.96
CA VAL A 328 0.26 -7.94 25.06
C VAL A 328 -1.24 -8.20 25.20
N VAL A 329 -1.79 -8.98 24.28
CA VAL A 329 -3.18 -9.47 24.35
C VAL A 329 -3.24 -10.73 25.21
N SER A 330 -2.39 -11.71 24.90
CA SER A 330 -2.20 -12.93 25.70
C SER A 330 -0.71 -13.25 25.84
N GLU A 331 -0.29 -13.66 27.04
CA GLU A 331 1.09 -14.07 27.30
C GLU A 331 1.38 -15.49 26.82
N GLU A 332 0.38 -16.37 26.85
CA GLU A 332 0.54 -17.81 26.60
C GLU A 332 1.07 -18.10 25.19
N ASN A 333 0.65 -17.30 24.21
CA ASN A 333 1.01 -17.45 22.79
C ASN A 333 1.80 -16.25 22.25
N LEU A 334 2.37 -15.41 23.13
CA LEU A 334 3.02 -14.17 22.71
C LEU A 334 4.17 -14.44 21.74
N GLU A 335 5.02 -15.42 22.03
CA GLU A 335 6.21 -15.70 21.20
C GLU A 335 5.83 -16.17 19.79
N GLU A 336 4.85 -17.07 19.67
CA GLU A 336 4.31 -17.52 18.39
C GLU A 336 3.64 -16.37 17.62
N THR A 337 2.89 -15.54 18.35
CA THR A 337 2.23 -14.35 17.81
C THR A 337 3.26 -13.38 17.23
N ILE A 338 4.29 -13.02 17.99
CA ILE A 338 5.37 -12.13 17.52
C ILE A 338 6.12 -12.76 16.34
N SER A 339 6.42 -14.06 16.41
CA SER A 339 7.10 -14.78 15.32
C SER A 339 6.33 -14.74 14.00
N THR A 340 4.99 -14.65 14.07
CA THR A 340 4.15 -14.42 12.88
C THR A 340 4.04 -12.95 12.52
N GLU A 341 3.95 -12.06 13.51
CA GLU A 341 3.75 -10.63 13.29
C GLU A 341 4.98 -9.89 12.76
N ILE A 342 6.20 -10.41 12.96
CA ILE A 342 7.41 -9.81 12.36
C ILE A 342 7.32 -9.68 10.84
N GLU A 343 6.50 -10.50 10.17
CA GLU A 343 6.22 -10.38 8.73
C GLU A 343 5.56 -9.05 8.34
N ILE A 344 5.02 -8.27 9.30
CA ILE A 344 4.57 -6.90 9.04
C ILE A 344 5.71 -6.01 8.51
N ALA A 345 6.97 -6.33 8.84
CA ALA A 345 8.16 -5.62 8.36
C ALA A 345 8.23 -5.57 6.84
N PHE A 346 7.88 -6.66 6.15
CA PHE A 346 7.86 -6.71 4.69
C PHE A 346 6.77 -5.79 4.14
N MET A 347 5.58 -5.80 4.75
CA MET A 347 4.48 -4.93 4.34
C MET A 347 4.76 -3.45 4.59
N ALA A 348 5.47 -3.12 5.67
CA ALA A 348 5.87 -1.75 5.95
C ALA A 348 7.06 -1.28 5.10
N GLY A 349 7.79 -2.19 4.45
CA GLY A 349 8.95 -1.86 3.62
C GLY A 349 10.27 -1.79 4.37
N ILE A 350 10.39 -2.48 5.52
CA ILE A 350 11.64 -2.70 6.25
C ILE A 350 11.99 -4.20 6.30
N PRO A 351 12.17 -4.85 5.13
CA PRO A 351 12.51 -6.26 5.11
C PRO A 351 13.84 -6.53 5.85
N TYR A 352 13.96 -7.72 6.44
CA TYR A 352 15.14 -8.14 7.20
C TYR A 352 15.70 -9.47 6.72
N VAL A 353 16.97 -9.71 7.03
CA VAL A 353 17.61 -11.02 6.96
C VAL A 353 17.62 -11.61 8.36
N GLY A 354 17.00 -12.79 8.52
CA GLY A 354 17.07 -13.57 9.76
C GLY A 354 18.38 -14.36 9.85
N ARG A 355 19.06 -14.31 10.99
CA ARG A 355 20.26 -15.10 11.27
C ARG A 355 20.17 -15.72 12.66
N TYR A 356 20.40 -17.03 12.76
CA TYR A 356 20.50 -17.69 14.05
C TYR A 356 21.93 -17.59 14.59
N MET A 357 22.09 -16.98 15.76
CA MET A 357 23.36 -16.86 16.46
C MET A 357 23.14 -17.16 17.95
N ASN A 358 23.95 -18.06 18.52
CA ASN A 358 23.86 -18.45 19.94
C ASN A 358 22.44 -18.88 20.37
N GLY A 359 21.71 -19.59 19.49
CA GLY A 359 20.34 -20.05 19.76
C GLY A 359 19.25 -18.97 19.67
N LYS A 360 19.59 -17.72 19.33
CA LYS A 360 18.64 -16.61 19.14
C LYS A 360 18.51 -16.26 17.66
N LEU A 361 17.30 -15.91 17.23
CA LEU A 361 17.05 -15.34 15.91
C LEU A 361 17.31 -13.83 15.94
N TYR A 362 18.31 -13.38 15.19
CA TYR A 362 18.60 -11.96 14.96
C TYR A 362 18.00 -11.51 13.64
N LEU A 363 17.35 -10.34 13.68
CA LEU A 363 16.73 -9.69 12.54
C LEU A 363 17.60 -8.51 12.13
N GLN A 364 18.25 -8.63 10.97
CA GLN A 364 19.05 -7.55 10.40
C GLN A 364 18.25 -6.83 9.32
N PRO A 365 17.76 -5.60 9.56
CA PRO A 365 17.01 -4.84 8.56
C PRO A 365 17.90 -4.50 7.37
N THR A 366 17.34 -4.58 6.16
CA THR A 366 18.06 -4.32 4.91
C THR A 366 17.80 -2.92 4.36
N LYS A 367 16.77 -2.25 4.86
CA LYS A 367 16.35 -0.90 4.51
C LYS A 367 15.80 -0.19 5.74
N GLY A 368 15.80 1.13 5.74
CA GLY A 368 15.18 1.96 6.75
C GLY A 368 13.78 2.42 6.34
N LEU A 369 13.09 3.07 7.27
CA LEU A 369 11.80 3.70 7.04
C LEU A 369 11.90 5.21 7.23
N ASN A 370 11.08 5.96 6.50
CA ASN A 370 10.74 7.31 6.89
C ASN A 370 9.93 7.26 8.20
N ILE A 371 10.61 7.49 9.33
CA ILE A 371 10.02 7.32 10.66
C ILE A 371 8.82 8.24 10.89
N LYS A 372 8.83 9.45 10.31
CA LYS A 372 7.74 10.42 10.45
C LYS A 372 6.43 9.90 9.84
N GLU A 373 6.53 9.14 8.76
CA GLU A 373 5.37 8.52 8.13
C GLU A 373 4.91 7.31 8.93
N LEU A 374 5.83 6.50 9.47
CA LEU A 374 5.46 5.37 10.34
C LEU A 374 4.71 5.84 11.59
N GLU A 375 5.16 6.93 12.21
CA GLU A 375 4.60 7.51 13.44
C GLU A 375 3.22 8.19 13.26
N GLU A 376 2.74 8.39 12.02
CA GLU A 376 1.45 9.03 11.80
C GLU A 376 0.30 8.20 12.41
N GLY A 377 -0.36 8.78 13.41
CA GLY A 377 -1.46 8.17 14.17
C GLY A 377 -1.01 7.41 15.43
N ALA A 378 0.30 7.25 15.68
CA ALA A 378 0.80 6.54 16.84
C ALA A 378 0.58 7.34 18.15
N PRO A 379 0.17 6.70 19.26
CA PRO A 379 0.12 7.35 20.56
C PRO A 379 1.51 7.84 20.99
N GLN A 380 1.60 9.10 21.44
CA GLN A 380 2.88 9.68 21.86
C GLN A 380 3.53 8.91 23.02
N GLU A 381 2.73 8.31 23.91
CA GLU A 381 3.22 7.47 24.99
C GLU A 381 3.96 6.22 24.50
N VAL A 382 3.52 5.63 23.38
CA VAL A 382 4.16 4.45 22.76
C VAL A 382 5.48 4.86 22.11
N ILE A 383 5.51 6.00 21.41
CA ILE A 383 6.74 6.57 20.84
C ILE A 383 7.76 6.86 21.95
N ASN A 384 7.33 7.55 23.02
CA ASN A 384 8.19 7.89 24.15
C ASN A 384 8.70 6.67 24.90
N TYR A 385 7.92 5.59 24.95
CA TYR A 385 8.32 4.31 25.50
C TYR A 385 9.45 3.68 24.67
N LEU A 386 9.26 3.59 23.35
CA LEU A 386 10.22 2.94 22.45
C LEU A 386 11.52 3.73 22.29
N ASN A 387 11.47 5.06 22.43
CA ASN A 387 12.66 5.93 22.43
C ASN A 387 13.66 5.65 23.56
N ARG A 388 13.29 4.84 24.57
CA ARG A 388 14.18 4.45 25.67
C ARG A 388 15.18 3.36 25.27
N TYR A 389 14.92 2.65 24.18
CA TYR A 389 15.76 1.56 23.72
C TYR A 389 16.73 2.04 22.64
N SER A 390 17.94 1.48 22.66
CA SER A 390 18.97 1.67 21.65
C SER A 390 19.46 0.30 21.19
N TYR A 391 19.45 0.06 19.88
CA TYR A 391 19.93 -1.18 19.27
C TYR A 391 21.06 -0.92 18.31
#